data_AF-A0A656JV64-F1
#
_entry.id   AF-A0A656JV64-F1
#
_cell.length_a   1.000
_cell.length_b   1.000
_cell.length_c   1.000
_cell.angle_alpha   90.00
_cell.angle_beta   90.00
_cell.angle_gamma   90.00
#
_symmetry.space_group_name_H-M   'P 1'
#
loop_
_entity.id
_entity.type
_entity.pdbx_description
1 polymer ?
#
loop_
_entity_poly.entity_id
_entity_poly.type
_entity_poly.pdbx_seq_one_letter_code
_entity_poly.pdbx_strand_id
1 'polypeptide(L)'
;AGSVSSAGNLTLDSTGAISNQGGKLVTDGALKLTSTGLDNSQRGTISGKGLLTLKTGNFDNSQNGRVSSNDRLELTSAQLTNSSGGSIGSSQ
;
A
#
# COMPACT_ATOMS: atom_id res chain seq x y z
N ALA A 1 -6.84 0.82 15.21
CA ALA A 1 -6.39 0.35 13.88
C ALA A 1 -5.52 -0.90 14.06
N GLY A 2 -5.58 -1.83 13.11
CA GLY A 2 -4.86 -3.11 13.16
C GLY A 2 -3.59 -3.14 12.30
N SER A 3 -2.85 -4.24 12.39
CA SER A 3 -1.65 -4.49 11.58
C SER A 3 -1.68 -5.88 10.96
N VAL A 4 -1.34 -5.97 9.67
CA VAL A 4 -0.97 -7.22 8.99
C VAL A 4 0.51 -7.17 8.70
N SER A 5 1.25 -8.18 9.17
CA SER A 5 2.70 -8.24 9.00
C SER A 5 3.19 -9.61 8.56
N SER A 6 4.22 -9.67 7.72
CA SER A 6 4.89 -10.91 7.30
C SER A 6 6.41 -10.77 7.34
N ALA A 7 7.11 -11.80 7.83
CA ALA A 7 8.58 -11.87 7.78
C ALA A 7 9.11 -12.28 6.38
N GLY A 8 8.22 -12.75 5.49
CA GLY A 8 8.53 -13.04 4.10
C GLY A 8 7.53 -12.35 3.19
N ASN A 9 7.33 -12.88 1.98
CA ASN A 9 6.39 -12.29 1.03
C ASN A 9 4.96 -12.25 1.58
N LEU A 10 4.22 -11.21 1.20
CA LEU A 10 2.82 -11.01 1.55
C LEU A 10 2.01 -10.81 0.28
N THR A 11 0.96 -11.62 0.10
CA THR A 11 0.02 -11.48 -1.01
C THR A 11 -1.37 -11.17 -0.46
N LEU A 12 -1.95 -10.05 -0.87
CA LEU A 12 -3.35 -9.70 -0.64
C LEU A 12 -4.05 -9.68 -2.00
N ASP A 13 -4.95 -10.62 -2.22
CA ASP A 13 -5.78 -10.68 -3.43
C ASP A 13 -7.25 -10.53 -3.03
N SER A 14 -7.82 -9.37 -3.33
CA SER A 14 -9.18 -9.01 -2.96
C SER A 14 -10.01 -8.72 -4.21
N THR A 15 -11.21 -9.29 -4.27
CA THR A 15 -12.22 -8.94 -5.28
C THR A 15 -12.95 -7.64 -4.96
N GLY A 16 -12.76 -7.09 -3.76
CA GLY A 16 -13.35 -5.83 -3.28
C GLY A 16 -12.31 -4.78 -2.90
N ALA A 17 -12.79 -3.65 -2.39
CA ALA A 17 -11.94 -2.58 -1.87
C ALA A 17 -11.25 -3.00 -0.56
N ILE A 18 -10.01 -2.55 -0.37
CA ILE A 18 -9.24 -2.73 0.86
C ILE A 18 -9.17 -1.40 1.59
N SER A 19 -9.53 -1.38 2.88
CA SER A 19 -9.33 -0.24 3.76
C SER A 19 -8.19 -0.50 4.73
N ASN A 20 -7.17 0.35 4.67
CA ASN A 20 -6.02 0.42 5.55
C ASN A 20 -5.95 1.78 6.27
N GLN A 21 -7.10 2.41 6.53
CA GLN A 21 -7.18 3.70 7.23
C GLN A 21 -6.57 3.59 8.63
N GLY A 22 -5.49 4.34 8.88
CA GLY A 22 -4.71 4.28 10.12
C GLY A 22 -4.08 2.92 10.44
N GLY A 23 -4.19 1.95 9.53
CA GLY A 23 -3.69 0.60 9.65
C GLY A 23 -2.26 0.45 9.15
N LYS A 24 -1.73 -0.78 9.25
CA LYS A 24 -0.39 -1.12 8.77
C LYS A 24 -0.40 -2.42 7.98
N LEU A 25 0.12 -2.39 6.76
CA LEU A 25 0.48 -3.55 5.95
C LEU A 25 2.00 -3.54 5.77
N VAL A 26 2.71 -4.45 6.46
CA VAL A 26 4.18 -4.43 6.52
C VAL A 26 4.75 -5.80 6.14
N THR A 27 5.76 -5.84 5.28
CA THR A 27 6.44 -7.10 4.94
C THR A 27 7.96 -6.93 4.92
N ASP A 28 8.68 -7.94 5.39
CA ASP A 28 10.14 -8.02 5.23
C ASP A 28 10.57 -8.58 3.86
N GLY A 29 9.63 -9.01 3.03
CA GLY A 29 9.83 -9.46 1.66
C GLY A 29 9.09 -8.59 0.64
N ALA A 30 8.63 -9.22 -0.43
CA ALA A 30 7.80 -8.58 -1.45
C ALA A 30 6.33 -8.48 -1.02
N LEU A 31 5.64 -7.40 -1.41
CA LEU A 31 4.20 -7.24 -1.26
C LEU A 31 3.53 -7.28 -2.64
N LYS A 32 2.57 -8.17 -2.83
CA LYS A 32 1.64 -8.14 -3.96
C LYS A 32 0.24 -7.84 -3.45
N LEU A 33 -0.35 -6.72 -3.86
CA LEU A 33 -1.70 -6.32 -3.49
C LEU A 33 -2.54 -6.11 -4.75
N THR A 34 -3.63 -6.85 -4.87
CA THR A 34 -4.67 -6.65 -5.88
C THR A 34 -5.99 -6.30 -5.21
N SER A 35 -6.68 -5.26 -5.69
CA SER A 35 -8.02 -4.89 -5.20
C SER A 35 -8.81 -4.09 -6.23
N THR A 36 -10.11 -3.87 -5.99
CA THR A 36 -10.92 -2.93 -6.81
C THR A 36 -10.83 -1.48 -6.31
N GLY A 37 -10.32 -1.29 -5.09
CA GLY A 37 -10.01 0.02 -4.51
C GLY A 37 -9.07 -0.16 -3.32
N LEU A 38 -8.33 0.89 -3.00
CA LEU A 38 -7.39 0.89 -1.89
C LEU A 38 -7.50 2.22 -1.16
N ASP A 39 -7.80 2.18 0.13
CA ASP A 39 -7.79 3.35 0.99
C ASP A 39 -6.67 3.20 2.02
N ASN A 40 -5.59 3.95 1.83
CA ASN A 40 -4.46 4.06 2.72
C ASN A 40 -4.42 5.44 3.42
N SER A 41 -5.57 6.10 3.55
CA SER A 41 -5.68 7.42 4.18
C SER A 41 -5.55 7.36 5.71
N GLN A 42 -5.71 8.51 6.37
CA GLN A 42 -5.72 8.64 7.84
C GLN A 42 -4.49 8.01 8.52
N ARG A 43 -3.27 8.31 8.03
CA ARG A 43 -2.00 7.75 8.54
C ARG A 43 -1.86 6.23 8.30
N GLY A 44 -2.55 5.68 7.30
CA GLY A 44 -2.35 4.32 6.82
C GLY A 44 -0.92 4.11 6.32
N THR A 45 -0.34 2.94 6.60
CA THR A 45 1.02 2.59 6.18
C THR A 45 1.03 1.28 5.39
N ILE A 46 1.64 1.31 4.21
CA ILE A 46 1.98 0.13 3.40
C ILE A 46 3.48 0.16 3.16
N SER A 47 4.20 -0.86 3.60
CA SER A 47 5.66 -0.90 3.44
C SER A 47 6.22 -2.29 3.22
N GLY A 48 7.26 -2.39 2.41
CA GLY A 48 8.02 -3.63 2.28
C GLY A 48 9.51 -3.42 2.05
N LYS A 49 10.31 -4.42 2.43
CA LYS A 49 11.76 -4.42 2.17
C LYS A 49 12.11 -4.85 0.74
N GLY A 50 11.25 -5.65 0.08
CA GLY A 50 11.39 -6.06 -1.32
C GLY A 50 10.39 -5.37 -2.25
N LEU A 51 10.26 -5.87 -3.48
CA LEU A 51 9.33 -5.34 -4.49
C LEU A 51 7.90 -5.18 -3.93
N LEU A 52 7.36 -3.97 -4.08
CA LEU A 52 5.94 -3.68 -3.85
C LEU A 52 5.23 -3.60 -5.20
N THR A 53 4.29 -4.51 -5.44
CA THR A 53 3.39 -4.47 -6.60
C THR A 53 1.96 -4.19 -6.10
N LEU A 54 1.47 -2.99 -6.38
CA LEU A 54 0.11 -2.55 -6.05
C LEU A 54 -0.71 -2.42 -7.35
N LYS A 55 -1.72 -3.27 -7.51
CA LYS A 55 -2.67 -3.23 -8.62
C LYS A 55 -4.07 -2.99 -8.08
N THR A 56 -4.61 -1.80 -8.28
CA THR A 56 -5.92 -1.45 -7.70
C THR A 56 -6.78 -0.59 -8.63
N GLY A 57 -8.03 -0.32 -8.24
CA GLY A 57 -8.88 0.67 -8.89
C GLY A 57 -8.59 2.07 -8.35
N ASN A 58 -9.57 2.67 -7.65
CA ASN A 58 -9.38 3.95 -6.97
C ASN A 58 -8.45 3.77 -5.77
N PHE A 59 -7.33 4.50 -5.78
CA PHE A 59 -6.36 4.51 -4.69
C PHE A 59 -6.34 5.87 -3.98
N ASP A 60 -6.77 5.90 -2.72
CA ASP A 60 -6.60 7.05 -1.82
C ASP A 60 -5.39 6.84 -0.89
N ASN A 61 -4.37 7.67 -1.03
CA ASN A 61 -3.21 7.77 -0.15
C ASN A 61 -3.12 9.17 0.48
N SER A 62 -4.26 9.79 0.79
CA SER A 62 -4.33 11.12 1.39
C SER A 62 -4.12 11.12 2.91
N GLN A 63 -4.18 12.28 3.55
CA GLN A 63 -4.22 12.43 5.01
C GLN A 63 -3.06 11.71 5.72
N ASN A 64 -1.83 12.00 5.30
CA ASN A 64 -0.60 11.38 5.79
C ASN A 64 -0.50 9.86 5.55
N GLY A 65 -1.21 9.34 4.54
CA GLY A 65 -1.00 7.99 4.03
C GLY A 65 0.43 7.79 3.51
N ARG A 66 0.98 6.60 3.74
CA ARG A 66 2.36 6.28 3.33
C ARG A 66 2.46 4.93 2.63
N VAL A 67 3.07 4.93 1.45
CA VAL A 67 3.53 3.75 0.73
C VAL A 67 5.04 3.84 0.55
N SER A 68 5.78 2.83 0.98
CA SER A 68 7.24 2.81 0.81
C SER A 68 7.80 1.42 0.51
N SER A 69 8.65 1.32 -0.50
CA SER A 69 9.47 0.12 -0.76
C SER A 69 10.95 0.43 -0.51
N ASN A 70 11.69 -0.48 0.12
CA ASN A 70 13.15 -0.37 0.18
C ASN A 70 13.85 -0.86 -1.10
N ASP A 71 13.12 -1.54 -1.97
CA ASP A 71 13.54 -1.95 -3.31
C ASP A 71 12.68 -1.17 -4.33
N ARG A 72 12.03 -1.83 -5.30
CA ARG A 72 11.20 -1.20 -6.32
C ARG A 72 9.75 -1.05 -5.88
N LEU A 73 9.07 -0.03 -6.40
CA LEU A 73 7.62 0.13 -6.32
C LEU A 73 7.01 0.10 -7.73
N GLU A 74 6.06 -0.81 -7.92
CA GLU A 74 5.20 -0.92 -9.08
C GLU A 74 3.76 -0.57 -8.66
N LEU A 75 3.24 0.53 -9.19
CA LEU A 75 1.88 0.98 -8.89
C LEU A 75 1.07 1.08 -10.18
N THR A 76 -0.05 0.36 -10.23
CA THR A 76 -1.08 0.48 -11.26
C THR A 76 -2.41 0.76 -10.58
N SER A 77 -3.00 1.92 -10.84
CA SER A 77 -4.29 2.34 -10.30
C SER A 77 -5.14 2.96 -11.40
N ALA A 78 -6.47 2.80 -11.34
CA ALA A 78 -7.38 3.51 -12.23
C ALA A 78 -7.38 5.03 -11.96
N GLN A 79 -7.35 5.40 -10.67
CA GLN A 79 -7.18 6.77 -10.21
C GLN A 79 -6.32 6.77 -8.94
N LEU A 80 -5.48 7.79 -8.79
CA LEU A 80 -4.61 7.97 -7.65
C LEU A 80 -4.82 9.35 -7.00
N THR A 81 -5.25 9.34 -5.75
CA THR A 81 -5.26 10.53 -4.88
C THR A 81 -4.10 10.43 -3.90
N ASN A 82 -3.05 11.21 -4.11
CA ASN A 82 -1.93 11.32 -3.17
C ASN A 82 -1.79 12.79 -2.74
N SER A 83 -2.46 13.18 -1.66
CA SER A 83 -2.61 14.58 -1.22
C SER A 83 -2.55 14.70 0.30
N SER A 84 -2.62 15.92 0.85
CA SER A 84 -2.72 16.15 2.31
C SER A 84 -1.65 15.41 3.13
N GLY A 85 -0.38 15.51 2.71
CA GLY A 85 0.75 14.83 3.35
C GLY A 85 0.95 13.37 2.92
N GLY A 86 0.15 12.89 1.96
CA GLY A 86 0.34 11.59 1.33
C GLY A 86 1.73 11.43 0.71
N SER A 87 2.33 10.25 0.88
CA SER A 87 3.64 9.92 0.32
C SER A 87 3.66 8.52 -0.28
N ILE A 88 4.25 8.43 -1.47
CA ILE A 88 4.44 7.18 -2.21
C ILE A 88 5.86 7.22 -2.78
N GLY A 89 6.67 6.20 -2.52
CA GLY A 89 8.02 6.14 -3.06
C GLY A 89 8.74 4.81 -2.86
N SER A 90 9.90 4.72 -3.49
CA SER A 90 10.87 3.63 -3.36
C SER A 90 12.25 4.22 -3.09
N SER A 91 13.17 3.41 -2.54
CA SER A 91 14.56 3.82 -2.29
C SER A 91 15.61 3.06 -3.11
N GLN A 92 15.20 2.36 -4.17
CA GLN A 92 16.12 1.77 -5.16
C GLN A 92 16.93 2.84 -5.91
#